data_AF-A0AAC9WIW4-F1
#
_entry.id   AF-A0AAC9WIW4-F1
#
_cell.length_a   1.000
_cell.length_b   1.000
_cell.length_c   1.000
_cell.angle_alpha   90.00
_cell.angle_beta   90.00
_cell.angle_gamma   90.00
#
_symmetry.space_group_name_H-M   'P 1'
#
loop_
_entity.id
_entity.type
_entity.pdbx_description
1 polymer ?
#
loop_
_entity_poly.entity_id
_entity_poly.type
_entity_poly.pdbx_seq_one_letter_code
_entity_poly.pdbx_strand_id
1 'polypeptide(L)'
;MASLKQKMGKVYLVGAGPGDPQLLTKKAERCIQQADVILYDQLVNPLLLHLSSVHTEWIDVGKTPYTRTTQQERINALLIEKATTATYVVRLKGGDPSIFGRVTEEVETLRKHGIPFEIVPGITAASAAISQLGRGLTERGVSTNITFTTGHFKNNEENDIDMTTIAHGGTLAIYMGIHRLPQLMTAIQRHIDGNLPVVVIFNASRPNQHIVSGTVTTIIEQVQALPERLGPGLTIVGQVVRDVVVPSQSIKESLDTVWIEGERNEAMMVALEYVDAGWAAVVDDRRFGELHVSQCEKIARMVEETTFTRKVTLSQ
;
A
#
# COMPACT_ATOMS: atom_id res chain seq x y z
N MET A 1 9.79 42.23 -22.86
CA MET A 1 8.61 41.36 -22.68
C MET A 1 8.94 40.34 -21.61
N ALA A 2 8.38 40.48 -20.40
CA ALA A 2 8.52 39.46 -19.37
C ALA A 2 7.75 38.22 -19.84
N SER A 3 8.46 37.12 -20.07
CA SER A 3 7.84 35.81 -20.31
C SER A 3 6.88 35.56 -19.14
N LEU A 4 5.57 35.47 -19.43
CA LEU A 4 4.59 34.96 -18.49
C LEU A 4 5.03 33.53 -18.17
N LYS A 5 5.72 33.34 -17.04
CA LYS A 5 6.05 32.00 -16.53
C LYS A 5 4.73 31.24 -16.45
N GLN A 6 4.56 30.24 -17.31
CA GLN A 6 3.43 29.32 -17.25
C GLN A 6 3.39 28.77 -15.82
N LYS A 7 2.28 29.01 -15.12
CA LYS A 7 2.14 28.61 -13.73
C LYS A 7 1.98 27.09 -13.71
N MET A 8 3.03 26.41 -13.24
CA MET A 8 3.02 24.96 -13.07
C MET A 8 1.93 24.56 -12.08
N GLY A 9 1.30 23.42 -12.34
CA GLY A 9 0.43 22.74 -11.39
C GLY A 9 1.18 22.31 -10.14
N LYS A 10 0.41 22.02 -9.08
CA LYS A 10 0.94 21.53 -7.82
C LYS A 10 0.80 20.01 -7.74
N VAL A 11 1.88 19.37 -7.30
CA VAL A 11 1.94 17.91 -7.11
C VAL A 11 1.72 17.54 -5.65
N TYR A 12 0.76 16.66 -5.39
CA TYR A 12 0.47 16.11 -4.07
C TYR A 12 0.95 14.66 -4.00
N LEU A 13 1.92 14.39 -3.12
CA LEU A 13 2.46 13.05 -2.88
C LEU A 13 1.69 12.45 -1.71
N VAL A 14 0.69 11.63 -2.02
CA VAL A 14 -0.38 11.25 -1.09
C VAL A 14 -0.26 9.81 -0.66
N GLY A 15 -0.25 9.57 0.66
CA GLY A 15 -0.38 8.23 1.23
C GLY A 15 -1.80 7.69 1.17
N ALA A 16 -1.97 6.56 0.51
CA ALA A 16 -3.24 5.86 0.33
C ALA A 16 -3.60 4.96 1.51
N GLY A 17 -2.68 4.74 2.45
CA GLY A 17 -2.84 3.73 3.50
C GLY A 17 -2.52 2.30 3.02
N PRO A 18 -2.67 1.29 3.89
CA PRO A 18 -2.14 -0.05 3.65
C PRO A 18 -3.05 -0.96 2.80
N GLY A 19 -4.33 -0.61 2.65
CA GLY A 19 -5.27 -1.43 1.89
C GLY A 19 -6.72 -1.04 2.13
N ASP A 20 -7.15 -1.01 3.39
CA ASP A 20 -8.51 -0.59 3.74
C ASP A 20 -8.77 0.85 3.28
N PRO A 21 -9.76 1.10 2.40
CA PRO A 21 -10.13 2.44 1.96
C PRO A 21 -10.46 3.40 3.10
N GLN A 22 -10.93 2.89 4.24
CA GLN A 22 -11.35 3.67 5.39
C GLN A 22 -10.17 4.17 6.24
N LEU A 23 -8.96 3.65 6.02
CA LEU A 23 -7.72 4.16 6.64
C LEU A 23 -7.13 5.36 5.90
N LEU A 24 -7.82 5.87 4.87
CA LEU A 24 -7.45 7.09 4.16
C LEU A 24 -7.56 8.31 5.08
N THR A 25 -6.58 9.21 5.04
CA THR A 25 -6.68 10.45 5.80
C THR A 25 -7.64 11.43 5.15
N LYS A 26 -8.35 12.25 5.93
CA LYS A 26 -9.22 13.32 5.40
C LYS A 26 -8.51 14.28 4.44
N LYS A 27 -7.19 14.43 4.58
CA LYS A 27 -6.40 15.27 3.67
C LYS A 27 -6.12 14.55 2.35
N ALA A 28 -5.83 13.26 2.39
CA ALA A 28 -5.65 12.44 1.20
C ALA A 28 -6.95 12.37 0.37
N GLU A 29 -8.10 12.14 1.02
CA GLU A 29 -9.42 12.17 0.40
C GLU A 29 -9.69 13.47 -0.36
N ARG A 30 -9.51 14.63 0.30
CA ARG A 30 -9.66 15.93 -0.34
C ARG A 30 -8.74 16.13 -1.54
N CYS A 31 -7.51 15.61 -1.48
CA CYS A 31 -6.58 15.70 -2.61
C CYS A 31 -7.06 14.86 -3.79
N ILE A 32 -7.58 13.65 -3.54
CA ILE A 32 -8.12 12.76 -4.58
C ILE A 32 -9.36 13.38 -5.23
N GLN A 33 -10.28 13.94 -4.44
CA GLN A 33 -11.49 14.61 -4.93
C GLN A 33 -11.19 15.82 -5.84
N GLN A 34 -10.08 16.53 -5.58
CA GLN A 34 -9.67 17.72 -6.34
C GLN A 34 -8.74 17.41 -7.52
N ALA A 35 -8.35 16.16 -7.73
CA ALA A 35 -7.33 15.80 -8.71
C ALA A 35 -7.82 15.99 -10.15
N ASP A 36 -7.03 16.69 -10.97
CA ASP A 36 -7.17 16.66 -12.42
C ASP A 36 -6.62 15.33 -12.97
N VAL A 37 -5.55 14.83 -12.35
CA VAL A 37 -4.86 13.58 -12.72
C VAL A 37 -4.31 12.87 -11.50
N ILE A 38 -4.43 11.54 -11.49
CA ILE A 38 -3.94 10.64 -10.43
C ILE A 38 -2.95 9.63 -11.03
N LEU A 39 -1.69 9.70 -10.60
CA LEU A 39 -0.66 8.68 -10.83
C LEU A 39 -0.64 7.74 -9.63
N TYR A 40 -1.01 6.47 -9.81
CA TYR A 40 -1.11 5.49 -8.72
C TYR A 40 -0.25 4.25 -8.98
N ASP A 41 0.25 3.61 -7.91
CA ASP A 41 0.99 2.36 -7.98
C ASP A 41 0.14 1.13 -7.65
N GLN A 42 0.73 -0.06 -7.80
CA GLN A 42 0.01 -1.34 -7.61
C GLN A 42 -0.49 -1.56 -6.18
N LEU A 43 0.06 -0.87 -5.18
CA LEU A 43 -0.31 -1.05 -3.77
C LEU A 43 -1.50 -0.19 -3.36
N VAL A 44 -1.96 0.73 -4.21
CA VAL A 44 -3.16 1.52 -3.97
C VAL A 44 -4.40 0.66 -4.13
N ASN A 45 -5.36 0.75 -3.20
CA ASN A 45 -6.67 0.12 -3.35
C ASN A 45 -7.45 0.84 -4.48
N PRO A 46 -7.89 0.14 -5.54
CA PRO A 46 -8.60 0.75 -6.67
C PRO A 46 -9.88 1.50 -6.29
N LEU A 47 -10.57 1.12 -5.20
CA LEU A 47 -11.76 1.82 -4.71
C LEU A 47 -11.47 3.30 -4.41
N LEU A 48 -10.25 3.62 -3.98
CA LEU A 48 -9.85 5.00 -3.69
C LEU A 48 -9.86 5.89 -4.94
N LEU A 49 -9.70 5.33 -6.15
CA LEU A 49 -9.73 6.10 -7.39
C LEU A 49 -11.13 6.65 -7.67
N HIS A 50 -12.18 5.92 -7.29
CA HIS A 50 -13.57 6.34 -7.45
C HIS A 50 -13.96 7.53 -6.55
N LEU A 51 -13.10 7.95 -5.61
CA LEU A 51 -13.30 9.20 -4.85
C LEU A 51 -12.99 10.45 -5.70
N SER A 52 -12.35 10.28 -6.87
CA SER A 52 -12.03 11.37 -7.78
C SER A 52 -13.20 11.72 -8.70
N SER A 53 -13.13 12.91 -9.30
CA SER A 53 -14.09 13.35 -10.32
C SER A 53 -14.16 12.36 -11.48
N VAL A 54 -15.32 12.26 -12.13
CA VAL A 54 -15.49 11.47 -13.36
C VAL A 54 -14.58 11.96 -14.49
N HIS A 55 -14.12 13.22 -14.44
CA HIS A 55 -13.21 13.80 -15.44
C HIS A 55 -11.71 13.60 -15.12
N THR A 56 -11.37 13.06 -13.95
CA THR A 56 -9.97 12.88 -13.53
C THR A 56 -9.27 11.84 -14.39
N GLU A 57 -8.08 12.15 -14.91
CA GLU A 57 -7.25 11.16 -15.59
C GLU A 57 -6.60 10.19 -14.59
N TRP A 58 -6.65 8.88 -14.86
CA TRP A 58 -6.05 7.85 -14.02
C TRP A 58 -4.88 7.19 -14.74
N ILE A 59 -3.69 7.23 -14.13
CA ILE A 59 -2.47 6.69 -14.72
C ILE A 59 -1.85 5.64 -13.78
N ASP A 60 -1.89 4.38 -14.21
CA ASP A 60 -1.19 3.28 -13.54
C ASP A 60 0.31 3.40 -13.81
N VAL A 61 1.10 3.72 -12.79
CA VAL A 61 2.57 3.76 -12.87
C VAL A 61 3.23 2.48 -12.33
N GLY A 62 2.41 1.53 -11.89
CA GLY A 62 2.83 0.26 -11.32
C GLY A 62 3.11 -0.81 -12.36
N LYS A 63 2.36 -0.84 -13.48
CA LYS A 63 2.58 -1.79 -14.58
C LYS A 63 3.51 -1.16 -15.64
N THR A 64 4.80 -1.55 -15.66
CA THR A 64 5.73 -1.13 -16.72
C THR A 64 6.26 -2.32 -17.55
N PRO A 65 6.17 -2.25 -18.90
CA PRO A 65 6.93 -3.12 -19.77
C PRO A 65 8.44 -2.93 -19.56
N TYR A 66 9.23 -3.96 -19.87
CA TYR A 66 10.70 -3.90 -19.81
C TYR A 66 11.21 -2.79 -20.73
N THR A 67 11.87 -1.76 -20.19
CA THR A 67 12.43 -0.61 -20.94
C THR A 67 13.83 -0.28 -20.45
N ARG A 68 14.57 0.54 -21.22
CA ARG A 68 15.95 0.96 -20.88
C ARG A 68 16.04 1.95 -19.70
N THR A 69 14.94 2.60 -19.35
CA THR A 69 14.88 3.63 -18.28
C THR A 69 14.33 3.01 -17.00
N THR A 70 14.78 3.46 -15.83
CA THR A 70 14.23 2.94 -14.57
C THR A 70 12.77 3.37 -14.39
N GLN A 71 11.98 2.56 -13.68
CA GLN A 71 10.57 2.88 -13.39
C GLN A 71 10.44 4.24 -12.66
N GLN A 72 11.38 4.55 -11.75
CA GLN A 72 11.34 5.80 -10.98
C GLN A 72 11.59 7.04 -11.85
N GLU A 73 12.56 6.98 -12.77
CA GLU A 73 12.83 8.09 -13.70
C GLU A 73 11.61 8.37 -14.59
N ARG A 74 10.91 7.32 -15.05
CA ARG A 74 9.67 7.47 -15.81
C ARG A 74 8.56 8.13 -14.99
N ILE A 75 8.37 7.70 -13.74
CA ILE A 75 7.39 8.33 -12.83
C ILE A 75 7.72 9.81 -12.66
N ASN A 76 8.98 10.14 -12.43
CA ASN A 76 9.43 11.52 -12.24
C ASN A 76 9.20 12.36 -13.50
N ALA A 77 9.49 11.83 -14.69
CA ALA A 77 9.21 12.49 -15.96
C ALA A 77 7.71 12.76 -16.15
N LEU A 78 6.87 11.79 -15.83
CA LEU A 78 5.41 11.93 -15.94
C LEU A 78 4.86 12.96 -14.94
N LEU A 79 5.41 13.04 -13.73
CA LEU A 79 5.04 14.08 -12.77
C LEU A 79 5.36 15.48 -13.30
N ILE A 80 6.52 15.64 -13.94
CA ILE A 80 6.90 16.92 -14.58
C ILE A 80 5.94 17.24 -15.71
N GLU A 81 5.70 16.29 -16.62
CA GLU A 81 4.79 16.45 -17.75
C GLU A 81 3.40 16.88 -17.28
N LYS A 82 2.80 16.14 -16.35
CA LYS A 82 1.45 16.43 -15.86
C LYS A 82 1.37 17.73 -15.07
N ALA A 83 2.42 18.13 -14.37
CA ALA A 83 2.46 19.44 -13.74
C ALA A 83 2.50 20.61 -14.76
N THR A 84 2.78 20.37 -16.04
CA THR A 84 2.70 21.40 -17.09
C THR A 84 1.29 21.58 -17.66
N THR A 85 0.45 20.55 -17.57
CA THR A 85 -0.88 20.51 -18.22
C THR A 85 -2.05 20.53 -17.23
N ALA A 86 -1.84 20.03 -16.02
CA ALA A 86 -2.85 19.98 -14.95
C ALA A 86 -2.51 20.97 -13.83
N THR A 87 -3.53 21.43 -13.10
CA THR A 87 -3.36 22.31 -11.94
C THR A 87 -3.17 21.51 -10.66
N TYR A 88 -3.82 20.36 -10.54
CA TYR A 88 -3.85 19.51 -9.35
C TYR A 88 -3.45 18.07 -9.70
N VAL A 89 -2.17 17.74 -9.51
CA VAL A 89 -1.59 16.44 -9.83
C VAL A 89 -1.45 15.62 -8.55
N VAL A 90 -2.05 14.44 -8.48
CA VAL A 90 -1.91 13.54 -7.33
C VAL A 90 -1.02 12.35 -7.70
N ARG A 91 0.02 12.13 -6.90
CA ARG A 91 0.81 10.88 -6.87
C ARG A 91 0.34 10.07 -5.67
N LEU A 92 -0.57 9.13 -5.90
CA LEU A 92 -1.18 8.30 -4.86
C LEU A 92 -0.33 7.03 -4.61
N LYS A 93 0.18 6.86 -3.40
CA LYS A 93 1.17 5.85 -3.04
C LYS A 93 0.64 4.93 -1.95
N GLY A 94 0.83 3.62 -2.08
CA GLY A 94 0.50 2.68 -1.00
C GLY A 94 1.23 3.02 0.31
N GLY A 95 0.53 2.92 1.44
CA GLY A 95 1.06 3.21 2.77
C GLY A 95 1.31 4.70 3.03
N ASP A 96 2.48 5.02 3.57
CA ASP A 96 2.95 6.39 3.80
C ASP A 96 4.09 6.73 2.80
N PRO A 97 4.05 7.87 2.09
CA PRO A 97 5.10 8.25 1.14
C PRO A 97 6.51 8.29 1.74
N SER A 98 6.61 8.63 3.02
CA SER A 98 7.85 8.87 3.76
C SER A 98 8.48 7.60 4.34
N ILE A 99 7.79 6.46 4.28
CA ILE A 99 8.30 5.17 4.80
C ILE A 99 8.52 4.22 3.63
N PHE A 100 9.78 4.07 3.22
CA PHE A 100 10.22 3.26 2.07
C PHE A 100 9.51 3.56 0.75
N GLY A 101 8.86 4.73 0.63
CA GLY A 101 8.07 5.12 -0.54
C GLY A 101 8.84 5.92 -1.60
N ARG A 102 10.16 6.13 -1.45
CA ARG A 102 11.00 6.91 -2.39
C ARG A 102 10.54 8.37 -2.61
N VAL A 103 9.76 8.93 -1.69
CA VAL A 103 9.22 10.30 -1.83
C VAL A 103 10.30 11.36 -1.98
N THR A 104 11.48 11.17 -1.36
CA THR A 104 12.60 12.11 -1.47
C THR A 104 13.09 12.26 -2.91
N GLU A 105 13.19 11.16 -3.67
CA GLU A 105 13.64 11.19 -5.07
C GLU A 105 12.65 11.93 -5.97
N GLU A 106 11.34 11.73 -5.73
CA GLU A 106 10.26 12.44 -6.43
C GLU A 106 10.34 13.94 -6.09
N VAL A 107 10.47 14.29 -4.80
CA VAL A 107 10.56 15.67 -4.32
C VAL A 107 11.78 16.41 -4.85
N GLU A 108 12.95 15.78 -4.87
CA GLU A 108 14.18 16.38 -5.43
C GLU A 108 13.99 16.71 -6.91
N THR A 109 13.33 15.82 -7.64
CA THR A 109 13.00 16.06 -9.06
C THR A 109 12.03 17.23 -9.22
N LEU A 110 10.97 17.32 -8.41
CA LEU A 110 10.02 18.43 -8.45
C LEU A 110 10.68 19.76 -8.10
N ARG A 111 11.53 19.80 -7.06
CA ARG A 111 12.31 20.98 -6.68
C ARG A 111 13.21 21.45 -7.80
N LYS A 112 13.94 20.54 -8.45
CA LYS A 112 14.84 20.85 -9.58
C LYS A 112 14.11 21.54 -10.73
N HIS A 113 12.83 21.23 -10.94
CA HIS A 113 12.00 21.82 -12.00
C HIS A 113 11.12 22.97 -11.53
N GLY A 114 11.26 23.42 -10.26
CA GLY A 114 10.45 24.51 -9.71
C GLY A 114 8.96 24.21 -9.59
N ILE A 115 8.59 22.93 -9.50
CA ILE A 115 7.20 22.49 -9.39
C ILE A 115 6.79 22.52 -7.91
N PRO A 116 5.73 23.26 -7.54
CA PRO A 116 5.24 23.25 -6.16
C PRO A 116 4.71 21.86 -5.80
N PHE A 117 4.97 21.43 -4.58
CA PHE A 117 4.52 20.12 -4.12
C PHE A 117 4.12 20.11 -2.65
N GLU A 118 3.42 19.06 -2.24
CA GLU A 118 3.05 18.80 -0.86
C GLU A 118 3.05 17.30 -0.58
N ILE A 119 3.61 16.90 0.56
CA ILE A 119 3.54 15.52 1.03
C ILE A 119 2.34 15.40 1.98
N VAL A 120 1.46 14.45 1.69
CA VAL A 120 0.32 14.10 2.55
C VAL A 120 0.59 12.73 3.17
N PRO A 121 0.88 12.66 4.48
CA PRO A 121 1.11 11.39 5.17
C PRO A 121 -0.07 10.43 5.07
N GLY A 122 0.24 9.14 5.20
CA GLY A 122 -0.73 8.05 5.19
C GLY A 122 -0.49 7.06 6.33
N ILE A 123 -1.42 6.13 6.54
CA ILE A 123 -1.23 5.07 7.53
C ILE A 123 -0.24 4.04 6.97
N THR A 124 0.88 3.83 7.65
CA THR A 124 1.88 2.85 7.23
C THR A 124 1.46 1.42 7.57
N ALA A 125 1.92 0.45 6.78
CA ALA A 125 1.57 -0.97 6.94
C ALA A 125 1.86 -1.51 8.34
N ALA A 126 2.97 -1.11 8.98
CA ALA A 126 3.28 -1.56 10.34
C ALA A 126 2.28 -1.09 11.39
N SER A 127 1.76 0.14 11.27
CA SER A 127 0.76 0.65 12.20
C SER A 127 -0.56 -0.09 12.04
N ALA A 128 -1.00 -0.33 10.80
CA ALA A 128 -2.24 -1.05 10.54
C ALA A 128 -2.13 -2.55 10.86
N ALA A 129 -0.97 -3.16 10.62
CA ALA A 129 -0.75 -4.56 10.94
C ALA A 129 -0.82 -4.79 12.46
N ILE A 130 -0.12 -3.99 13.26
CA ILE A 130 -0.09 -4.21 14.72
C ILE A 130 -1.45 -3.96 15.37
N SER A 131 -2.20 -2.95 14.88
CA SER A 131 -3.48 -2.57 15.49
C SER A 131 -4.52 -3.66 15.33
N GLN A 132 -4.48 -4.39 14.20
CA GLN A 132 -5.36 -5.53 13.96
C GLN A 132 -5.04 -6.73 14.84
N LEU A 133 -3.83 -6.80 15.41
CA LEU A 133 -3.46 -7.80 16.41
C LEU A 133 -3.88 -7.38 17.83
N GLY A 134 -4.52 -6.21 18.00
CA GLY A 134 -4.85 -5.65 19.32
C GLY A 134 -3.61 -5.26 20.12
N ARG A 135 -2.49 -4.97 19.44
CA ARG A 135 -1.18 -4.68 20.06
C ARG A 135 -0.68 -3.30 19.63
N GLY A 136 0.32 -2.80 20.36
CA GLY A 136 1.12 -1.64 19.97
C GLY A 136 2.47 -2.06 19.39
N LEU A 137 3.05 -1.21 18.53
CA LEU A 137 4.45 -1.36 18.09
C LEU A 137 5.44 -1.14 19.26
N THR A 138 4.96 -0.48 20.31
CA THR A 138 5.64 -0.30 21.60
C THR A 138 4.69 -0.72 22.72
N GLU A 139 5.24 -1.17 23.84
CA GLU A 139 4.50 -1.61 25.01
C GLU A 139 5.34 -1.31 26.27
N ARG A 140 4.76 -0.62 27.25
CA ARG A 140 5.48 -0.22 28.47
C ARG A 140 5.96 -1.46 29.22
N GLY A 141 7.24 -1.49 29.58
CA GLY A 141 7.85 -2.63 30.28
C GLY A 141 8.17 -3.82 29.36
N VAL A 142 7.91 -3.71 28.06
CA VAL A 142 8.16 -4.78 27.07
C VAL A 142 9.05 -4.27 25.94
N SER A 143 8.66 -3.19 25.26
CA SER A 143 9.40 -2.60 24.14
C SER A 143 9.17 -1.09 24.09
N THR A 144 10.23 -0.31 24.33
CA THR A 144 10.19 1.16 24.33
C THR A 144 10.63 1.78 23.00
N ASN A 145 11.19 0.97 22.10
CA ASN A 145 11.85 1.42 20.88
C ASN A 145 11.41 0.57 19.70
N ILE A 146 11.31 1.20 18.53
CA ILE A 146 11.00 0.52 17.27
C ILE A 146 11.98 0.91 16.18
N THR A 147 12.35 -0.08 15.37
CA THR A 147 13.04 0.14 14.08
C THR A 147 12.16 -0.33 12.93
N PHE A 148 11.91 0.57 11.97
CA PHE A 148 11.45 0.19 10.64
C PHE A 148 12.67 -0.08 9.76
N THR A 149 12.71 -1.25 9.12
CA THR A 149 13.80 -1.61 8.21
C THR A 149 13.26 -2.24 6.92
N THR A 150 14.08 -2.28 5.89
CA THR A 150 13.80 -2.96 4.62
C THR A 150 14.64 -4.23 4.52
N GLY A 151 14.01 -5.33 4.09
CA GLY A 151 14.70 -6.55 3.69
C GLY A 151 15.23 -6.47 2.26
N HIS A 152 14.87 -5.47 1.45
CA HIS A 152 15.34 -5.34 0.07
C HIS A 152 16.26 -4.11 -0.06
N PHE A 153 17.50 -4.32 -0.52
CA PHE A 153 18.51 -3.28 -0.71
C PHE A 153 18.82 -3.08 -2.21
N LYS A 154 19.03 -1.82 -2.62
CA LYS A 154 19.11 -1.36 -4.02
C LYS A 154 20.20 -2.03 -4.88
N ASN A 155 21.22 -2.66 -4.28
CA ASN A 155 22.41 -3.12 -4.98
C ASN A 155 22.67 -4.64 -4.91
N ASN A 156 21.73 -5.47 -4.41
CA ASN A 156 22.03 -6.87 -4.01
C ASN A 156 23.19 -7.00 -3.00
N GLU A 157 23.74 -5.89 -2.51
CA GLU A 157 24.59 -5.87 -1.32
C GLU A 157 23.70 -6.29 -0.16
N GLU A 158 23.94 -7.50 0.34
CA GLU A 158 23.33 -8.02 1.56
C GLU A 158 23.89 -7.22 2.73
N ASN A 159 23.39 -6.00 2.91
CA ASN A 159 23.66 -5.26 4.13
C ASN A 159 22.98 -5.99 5.29
N ASP A 160 23.73 -6.17 6.37
CA ASP A 160 23.17 -6.68 7.61
C ASP A 160 22.11 -5.72 8.13
N ILE A 161 21.02 -6.28 8.65
CA ILE A 161 20.03 -5.48 9.36
C ILE A 161 20.62 -5.07 10.70
N ASP A 162 20.46 -3.80 11.06
CA ASP A 162 20.80 -3.32 12.39
C ASP A 162 19.94 -4.03 13.46
N MET A 163 20.60 -4.90 14.23
CA MET A 163 19.98 -5.69 15.30
C MET A 163 19.94 -4.95 16.65
N THR A 164 20.45 -3.72 16.73
CA THR A 164 20.56 -2.96 17.98
C THR A 164 19.22 -2.87 18.71
N THR A 165 18.12 -2.62 17.99
CA THR A 165 16.80 -2.50 18.62
C THR A 165 16.34 -3.78 19.29
N ILE A 166 16.49 -4.93 18.64
CA ILE A 166 16.06 -6.21 19.22
C ILE A 166 17.01 -6.69 20.32
N ALA A 167 18.29 -6.33 20.26
CA ALA A 167 19.27 -6.57 21.34
C ALA A 167 18.89 -5.87 22.65
N HIS A 168 18.19 -4.74 22.56
CA HIS A 168 17.69 -4.00 23.73
C HIS A 168 16.21 -4.28 24.05
N GLY A 169 15.64 -5.37 23.53
CA GLY A 169 14.25 -5.77 23.78
C GLY A 169 13.20 -4.94 23.01
N GLY A 170 13.62 -4.13 22.04
CA GLY A 170 12.72 -3.36 21.19
C GLY A 170 12.00 -4.18 20.12
N THR A 171 11.21 -3.49 19.29
CA THR A 171 10.43 -4.09 18.20
C THR A 171 11.08 -3.81 16.85
N LEU A 172 11.21 -4.83 16.00
CA LEU A 172 11.69 -4.68 14.63
C LEU A 172 10.57 -4.97 13.64
N ALA A 173 10.26 -4.00 12.77
CA ALA A 173 9.29 -4.15 11.70
C ALA A 173 9.99 -4.08 10.33
N ILE A 174 9.97 -5.21 9.62
CA ILE A 174 10.73 -5.47 8.39
C ILE A 174 9.79 -5.44 7.20
N TYR A 175 9.97 -4.45 6.33
CA TYR A 175 9.27 -4.29 5.06
C TYR A 175 10.02 -5.03 3.95
N MET A 176 9.31 -5.49 2.91
CA MET A 176 9.93 -6.09 1.71
C MET A 176 10.91 -7.25 2.03
N GLY A 177 10.67 -7.97 3.13
CA GLY A 177 11.61 -8.95 3.68
C GLY A 177 11.23 -10.41 3.44
N ILE A 178 10.05 -10.70 2.90
CA ILE A 178 9.50 -12.07 2.82
C ILE A 178 10.43 -13.03 2.09
N HIS A 179 10.96 -12.65 0.93
CA HIS A 179 11.90 -13.51 0.19
C HIS A 179 13.21 -13.78 0.94
N ARG A 180 13.63 -12.87 1.83
CA ARG A 180 14.82 -13.02 2.66
C ARG A 180 14.51 -13.51 4.07
N LEU A 181 13.27 -13.89 4.36
CA LEU A 181 12.84 -14.26 5.71
C LEU A 181 13.76 -15.31 6.34
N PRO A 182 14.20 -16.39 5.65
CA PRO A 182 15.14 -17.36 6.23
C PRO A 182 16.49 -16.76 6.63
N GLN A 183 17.08 -15.92 5.78
CA GLN A 183 18.35 -15.24 6.06
C GLN A 183 18.21 -14.28 7.23
N LEU A 184 17.11 -13.53 7.29
CA LEU A 184 16.83 -12.56 8.35
C LEU A 184 16.66 -13.25 9.70
N MET A 185 15.89 -14.34 9.76
CA MET A 185 15.73 -15.10 11.00
C MET A 185 17.06 -15.73 11.46
N THR A 186 17.86 -16.26 10.53
CA THR A 186 19.19 -16.78 10.83
C THR A 186 20.11 -15.69 11.39
N ALA A 187 20.11 -14.50 10.79
CA ALA A 187 20.90 -13.37 11.26
C ALA A 187 20.48 -12.94 12.66
N ILE A 188 19.18 -12.88 12.95
CA ILE A 188 18.65 -12.55 14.28
C ILE A 188 19.12 -13.58 15.32
N GLN A 189 18.98 -14.87 15.02
CA GLN A 189 19.39 -15.95 15.93
C GLN A 189 20.90 -15.95 16.24
N ARG A 190 21.74 -15.43 15.34
CA ARG A 190 23.19 -15.29 15.58
C ARG A 190 23.55 -14.15 16.53
N HIS A 191 22.72 -13.11 16.61
CA HIS A 191 23.00 -11.89 17.37
C HIS A 191 22.25 -11.83 18.70
N ILE A 192 21.17 -12.59 18.83
CA ILE A 192 20.26 -12.53 19.98
C ILE A 192 20.11 -13.93 20.56
N ASP A 193 20.49 -14.08 21.83
CA ASP A 193 20.19 -15.28 22.59
C ASP A 193 18.69 -15.33 22.91
N GLY A 194 17.96 -16.21 22.23
CA GLY A 194 16.56 -16.51 22.55
C GLY A 194 15.67 -16.76 21.34
N ASN A 195 14.52 -17.38 21.61
CA ASN A 195 13.52 -17.66 20.59
C ASN A 195 12.46 -16.56 20.54
N LEU A 196 12.82 -15.42 19.94
CA LEU A 196 11.93 -14.24 19.89
C LEU A 196 10.62 -14.54 19.15
N PRO A 197 9.48 -14.00 19.63
CA PRO A 197 8.22 -14.04 18.90
C PRO A 197 8.29 -13.28 17.57
N VAL A 198 7.65 -13.84 16.55
CA VAL A 198 7.57 -13.27 15.20
C VAL A 198 6.15 -13.39 14.66
N VAL A 199 5.66 -12.33 14.04
CA VAL A 199 4.43 -12.38 13.23
C VAL A 199 4.73 -11.87 11.83
N VAL A 200 4.20 -12.56 10.82
CA VAL A 200 4.19 -12.13 9.43
C VAL A 200 2.75 -11.84 9.03
N ILE A 201 2.50 -10.63 8.54
CA ILE A 201 1.19 -10.18 8.09
C ILE A 201 1.27 -9.90 6.59
N PHE A 202 0.52 -10.66 5.80
CA PHE A 202 0.32 -10.44 4.38
C PHE A 202 -0.92 -9.59 4.15
N ASN A 203 -0.87 -8.69 3.18
CA ASN A 203 -2.01 -7.85 2.77
C ASN A 203 -2.67 -7.13 3.96
N ALA A 204 -1.85 -6.54 4.83
CA ALA A 204 -2.36 -5.89 6.04
C ALA A 204 -3.53 -4.93 5.74
N SER A 205 -4.63 -5.06 6.47
CA SER A 205 -5.90 -4.29 6.34
C SER A 205 -6.74 -4.60 5.09
N ARG A 206 -6.35 -5.59 4.27
CA ARG A 206 -7.13 -5.98 3.09
C ARG A 206 -8.04 -7.18 3.42
N PRO A 207 -9.12 -7.39 2.66
CA PRO A 207 -9.98 -8.57 2.80
C PRO A 207 -9.25 -9.92 2.71
N ASN A 208 -8.18 -10.01 1.91
CA ASN A 208 -7.31 -11.19 1.81
C ASN A 208 -6.09 -11.14 2.75
N GLN A 209 -6.23 -10.49 3.91
CA GLN A 209 -5.19 -10.50 4.94
C GLN A 209 -4.93 -11.92 5.41
N HIS A 210 -3.65 -12.23 5.63
CA HIS A 210 -3.24 -13.49 6.23
C HIS A 210 -2.18 -13.22 7.30
N ILE A 211 -2.35 -13.81 8.49
CA ILE A 211 -1.46 -13.62 9.62
C ILE A 211 -0.84 -14.96 9.97
N VAL A 212 0.48 -14.96 10.14
CA VAL A 212 1.27 -16.12 10.55
C VAL A 212 2.02 -15.75 11.80
N SER A 213 1.86 -16.52 12.87
CA SER A 213 2.56 -16.30 14.14
C SER A 213 3.44 -17.48 14.50
N GLY A 214 4.64 -17.17 14.94
CA GLY A 214 5.58 -18.15 15.45
C GLY A 214 6.71 -17.47 16.17
N THR A 215 7.90 -18.02 15.99
CA THR A 215 9.12 -17.53 16.60
C THR A 215 10.23 -17.50 15.56
N VAL A 216 11.37 -16.90 15.89
CA VAL A 216 12.52 -16.86 14.96
C VAL A 216 12.95 -18.25 14.49
N THR A 217 12.69 -19.32 15.25
CA THR A 217 12.99 -20.70 14.83
C THR A 217 11.87 -21.37 14.04
N THR A 218 10.60 -20.98 14.21
CA THR A 218 9.45 -21.69 13.62
C THR A 218 8.78 -20.96 12.45
N ILE A 219 8.96 -19.64 12.34
CA ILE A 219 8.19 -18.81 11.40
C ILE A 219 8.45 -19.16 9.93
N ILE A 220 9.65 -19.65 9.61
CA ILE A 220 10.03 -20.01 8.24
C ILE A 220 9.14 -21.15 7.73
N GLU A 221 9.04 -22.23 8.51
CA GLU A 221 8.23 -23.40 8.16
C GLU A 221 6.75 -23.03 8.01
N GLN A 222 6.24 -22.20 8.92
CA GLN A 222 4.85 -21.75 8.90
C GLN A 222 4.52 -20.92 7.65
N VAL A 223 5.43 -20.04 7.22
CA VAL A 223 5.25 -19.24 5.99
C VAL A 223 5.41 -20.11 4.74
N GLN A 224 6.31 -21.09 4.75
CA GLN A 224 6.51 -22.01 3.62
C GLN A 224 5.34 -22.97 3.39
N ALA A 225 4.53 -23.24 4.42
CA ALA A 225 3.31 -24.05 4.30
C ALA A 225 2.17 -23.35 3.57
N LEU A 226 2.32 -22.08 3.21
CA LEU A 226 1.30 -21.27 2.55
C LEU A 226 1.44 -21.31 1.03
N PRO A 227 0.37 -21.00 0.27
CA PRO A 227 0.46 -20.85 -1.18
C PRO A 227 1.56 -19.86 -1.59
N GLU A 228 2.22 -20.13 -2.72
CA GLU A 228 3.23 -19.22 -3.25
C GLU A 228 2.63 -17.83 -3.51
N ARG A 229 3.31 -16.79 -3.01
CA ARG A 229 3.01 -15.35 -3.24
C ARG A 229 1.64 -14.88 -2.74
N LEU A 230 1.46 -14.85 -1.42
CA LEU A 230 0.30 -14.23 -0.78
C LEU A 230 0.19 -12.70 -0.98
N GLY A 231 1.24 -12.01 -1.40
CA GLY A 231 1.26 -10.55 -1.61
C GLY A 231 2.31 -9.85 -0.75
N PRO A 232 2.24 -8.51 -0.60
CA PRO A 232 3.15 -7.78 0.27
C PRO A 232 3.01 -8.28 1.72
N GLY A 233 4.13 -8.70 2.30
CA GLY A 233 4.20 -9.13 3.69
C GLY A 233 5.08 -8.19 4.53
N LEU A 234 4.64 -7.97 5.77
CA LEU A 234 5.38 -7.28 6.82
C LEU A 234 5.73 -8.29 7.92
N THR A 235 7.00 -8.32 8.33
CA THR A 235 7.43 -9.13 9.46
C THR A 235 7.65 -8.25 10.69
N ILE A 236 7.05 -8.60 11.81
CA ILE A 236 7.25 -7.94 13.11
C ILE A 236 7.92 -8.94 14.05
N VAL A 237 9.06 -8.55 14.61
CA VAL A 237 9.86 -9.35 15.55
C VAL A 237 9.94 -8.62 16.88
N GLY A 238 9.72 -9.34 17.98
CA GLY A 238 9.89 -8.82 19.34
C GLY A 238 8.79 -9.24 20.30
N GLN A 239 8.97 -8.92 21.59
CA GLN A 239 8.06 -9.38 22.64
C GLN A 239 6.64 -8.79 22.55
N VAL A 240 6.44 -7.72 21.79
CA VAL A 240 5.11 -7.11 21.58
C VAL A 240 4.11 -8.04 20.88
N VAL A 241 4.57 -9.11 20.24
CA VAL A 241 3.71 -10.11 19.57
C VAL A 241 3.67 -11.49 20.25
N ARG A 242 4.15 -11.60 21.50
CA ARG A 242 4.30 -12.88 22.23
C ARG A 242 3.03 -13.72 22.43
N ASP A 243 1.86 -13.09 22.61
CA ASP A 243 0.57 -13.80 22.75
C ASP A 243 -0.40 -13.41 21.62
N VAL A 244 0.12 -13.22 20.41
CA VAL A 244 -0.75 -13.10 19.24
C VAL A 244 -1.33 -14.48 18.95
N VAL A 245 -2.62 -14.64 19.26
CA VAL A 245 -3.39 -15.82 18.88
C VAL A 245 -3.91 -15.57 17.47
N VAL A 246 -3.35 -16.30 16.50
CA VAL A 246 -3.90 -16.31 15.15
C VAL A 246 -5.13 -17.21 15.15
N PRO A 247 -6.33 -16.68 14.86
CA PRO A 247 -7.51 -17.52 14.72
C PRO A 247 -7.24 -18.58 13.66
N SER A 248 -7.76 -19.79 13.85
CA SER A 248 -7.71 -20.86 12.84
C SER A 248 -8.51 -20.44 11.61
N GLN A 249 -7.96 -19.57 10.78
CA GLN A 249 -8.55 -19.20 9.51
C GLN A 249 -8.24 -20.33 8.55
N SER A 250 -9.29 -21.00 8.05
CA SER A 250 -9.16 -21.76 6.82
C SER A 250 -8.62 -20.80 5.76
N ILE A 251 -7.45 -21.10 5.19
CA ILE A 251 -6.95 -20.40 4.02
C ILE A 251 -8.02 -20.61 2.94
N LYS A 252 -8.84 -19.58 2.69
CA LYS A 252 -9.73 -19.61 1.52
C LYS A 252 -8.82 -19.54 0.30
N GLU A 253 -8.93 -20.54 -0.57
CA GLU A 253 -8.15 -20.59 -1.83
C GLU A 253 -8.45 -19.39 -2.73
N SER A 254 -9.63 -18.77 -2.60
CA SER A 254 -10.03 -17.56 -3.31
C SER A 254 -10.76 -16.56 -2.41
N LEU A 255 -10.51 -15.28 -2.66
CA LEU A 255 -11.17 -14.18 -1.97
C LEU A 255 -12.57 -13.95 -2.57
N ASP A 256 -13.58 -13.91 -1.71
CA ASP A 256 -14.94 -13.56 -2.14
C ASP A 256 -14.95 -12.14 -2.71
N THR A 257 -15.36 -12.03 -3.97
CA THR A 257 -15.30 -10.76 -4.71
C THR A 257 -16.66 -10.40 -5.28
N VAL A 258 -17.09 -9.15 -5.06
CA VAL A 258 -18.35 -8.62 -5.56
C VAL A 258 -18.11 -7.62 -6.71
N TRP A 259 -18.88 -7.77 -7.78
CA TRP A 259 -19.03 -6.77 -8.83
C TRP A 259 -20.25 -5.91 -8.55
N ILE A 260 -20.07 -4.60 -8.39
CA ILE A 260 -21.14 -3.65 -8.10
C ILE A 260 -21.30 -2.72 -9.31
N GLU A 261 -22.39 -2.87 -10.06
CA GLU A 261 -22.80 -1.89 -11.08
C GLU A 261 -23.76 -0.88 -10.46
N GLY A 262 -23.50 0.42 -10.59
CA GLY A 262 -24.35 1.48 -10.05
C GLY A 262 -23.75 2.88 -10.21
N GLU A 263 -24.50 3.90 -9.78
CA GLU A 263 -23.97 5.27 -9.65
C GLU A 263 -22.79 5.27 -8.66
N ARG A 264 -21.77 6.08 -8.95
CA ARG A 264 -20.46 6.04 -8.27
C ARG A 264 -20.56 6.14 -6.75
N ASN A 265 -21.32 7.08 -6.21
CA ASN A 265 -21.37 7.31 -4.78
C ASN A 265 -22.13 6.19 -4.07
N GLU A 266 -23.26 5.76 -4.64
CA GLU A 266 -24.04 4.64 -4.09
C GLU A 266 -23.27 3.32 -4.15
N ALA A 267 -22.65 3.03 -5.30
CA ALA A 267 -21.84 1.83 -5.48
C ALA A 267 -20.63 1.80 -4.54
N MET A 268 -20.02 2.97 -4.27
CA MET A 268 -18.94 3.09 -3.29
C MET A 268 -19.41 2.82 -1.86
N MET A 269 -20.59 3.30 -1.45
CA MET A 269 -21.14 2.98 -0.12
C MET A 269 -21.34 1.48 0.06
N VAL A 270 -21.97 0.82 -0.93
CA VAL A 270 -22.17 -0.64 -0.92
C VAL A 270 -20.84 -1.38 -0.94
N ALA A 271 -19.85 -0.90 -1.71
CA ALA A 271 -18.52 -1.50 -1.74
C ALA A 271 -17.84 -1.49 -0.37
N LEU A 272 -17.96 -0.41 0.39
CA LEU A 272 -17.39 -0.31 1.74
C LEU A 272 -18.06 -1.30 2.71
N GLU A 273 -19.38 -1.47 2.65
CA GLU A 273 -20.09 -2.49 3.45
C GLU A 273 -19.59 -3.92 3.15
N TYR A 274 -19.33 -4.22 1.88
CA TYR A 274 -18.74 -5.50 1.48
C TYR A 274 -17.31 -5.66 1.99
N VAL A 275 -16.49 -4.60 1.93
CA VAL A 275 -15.12 -4.61 2.48
C VAL A 275 -15.14 -4.86 3.98
N ASP A 276 -16.05 -4.22 4.73
CA ASP A 276 -16.25 -4.48 6.17
C ASP A 276 -16.67 -5.93 6.45
N ALA A 277 -17.44 -6.53 5.54
CA ALA A 277 -17.80 -7.94 5.58
C ALA A 277 -16.68 -8.90 5.11
N GLY A 278 -15.49 -8.40 4.77
CA GLY A 278 -14.33 -9.19 4.34
C GLY A 278 -14.33 -9.59 2.86
N TRP A 279 -15.05 -8.86 2.01
CA TRP A 279 -15.07 -9.08 0.56
C TRP A 279 -14.15 -8.10 -0.17
N ALA A 280 -13.57 -8.54 -1.29
CA ALA A 280 -13.11 -7.58 -2.30
C ALA A 280 -14.30 -7.02 -3.08
N ALA A 281 -14.21 -5.76 -3.50
CA ALA A 281 -15.23 -5.10 -4.30
C ALA A 281 -14.64 -4.43 -5.53
N VAL A 282 -15.36 -4.53 -6.64
CA VAL A 282 -15.10 -3.79 -7.88
C VAL A 282 -16.34 -2.97 -8.20
N VAL A 283 -16.18 -1.64 -8.24
CA VAL A 283 -17.23 -0.70 -8.65
C VAL A 283 -17.15 -0.50 -10.16
N ASP A 284 -18.31 -0.59 -10.82
CA ASP A 284 -18.49 -0.35 -12.25
C ASP A 284 -19.60 0.68 -12.49
N ASP A 285 -19.18 1.93 -12.61
CA ASP A 285 -20.05 3.08 -12.86
C ASP A 285 -19.99 3.56 -14.32
N ARG A 286 -19.39 2.78 -15.22
CA ARG A 286 -19.19 3.16 -16.64
C ARG A 286 -20.47 3.47 -17.40
N ARG A 287 -21.62 2.97 -16.91
CA ARG A 287 -22.94 3.20 -17.51
C ARG A 287 -23.68 4.41 -16.94
N PHE A 288 -23.15 5.04 -15.90
CA PHE A 288 -23.85 6.02 -15.07
C PHE A 288 -23.24 7.44 -15.18
N GLY A 289 -22.22 7.65 -16.02
CA GLY A 289 -21.64 8.97 -16.25
C GLY A 289 -20.66 9.02 -17.42
N GLU A 290 -20.33 10.24 -17.85
CA GLU A 290 -19.28 10.51 -18.84
C GLU A 290 -17.90 10.47 -18.17
N LEU A 291 -17.39 9.26 -17.96
CA LEU A 291 -16.09 9.06 -17.36
C LEU A 291 -14.96 9.42 -18.33
N HIS A 292 -13.86 9.94 -17.79
CA HIS A 292 -12.61 10.07 -18.53
C HIS A 292 -12.17 8.71 -19.06
N VAL A 293 -11.64 8.66 -20.29
CA VAL A 293 -11.34 7.40 -21.01
C VAL A 293 -10.47 6.44 -20.20
N SER A 294 -9.48 6.96 -19.46
CA SER A 294 -8.62 6.15 -18.60
C SER A 294 -9.36 5.44 -17.46
N GLN A 295 -10.45 6.04 -16.94
CA GLN A 295 -11.29 5.41 -15.92
C GLN A 295 -12.07 4.25 -16.53
N CYS A 296 -12.71 4.47 -17.70
CA CYS A 296 -13.39 3.42 -18.45
C CYS A 296 -12.49 2.22 -18.72
N GLU A 297 -11.27 2.45 -19.22
CA GLU A 297 -10.29 1.40 -19.49
C GLU A 297 -9.86 0.65 -18.23
N LYS A 298 -9.63 1.37 -17.13
CA LYS A 298 -9.24 0.75 -15.85
C LYS A 298 -10.35 -0.12 -15.29
N ILE A 299 -11.58 0.38 -15.25
CA ILE A 299 -12.75 -0.34 -14.73
C ILE A 299 -13.05 -1.54 -15.62
N ALA A 300 -13.03 -1.39 -16.96
CA ALA A 300 -13.24 -2.48 -17.90
C ALA A 300 -12.28 -3.64 -17.65
N ARG A 301 -10.98 -3.33 -17.57
CA ARG A 301 -9.94 -4.32 -17.29
C ARG A 301 -10.12 -4.97 -15.93
N MET A 302 -10.51 -4.22 -14.89
CA MET A 302 -10.80 -4.80 -13.57
C MET A 302 -11.95 -5.80 -13.63
N VAL A 303 -13.01 -5.48 -14.38
CA VAL A 303 -14.14 -6.40 -14.59
C VAL A 303 -13.73 -7.63 -15.41
N GLU A 304 -12.87 -7.48 -16.42
CA GLU A 304 -12.40 -8.59 -17.27
C GLU A 304 -11.38 -9.51 -16.57
N GLU A 305 -10.47 -8.95 -15.77
CA GLU A 305 -9.38 -9.67 -15.09
C GLU A 305 -9.83 -10.33 -13.77
N THR A 306 -11.02 -10.02 -13.26
CA THR A 306 -11.49 -10.48 -11.94
C THR A 306 -12.53 -11.59 -12.05
N THR A 307 -12.34 -12.66 -11.28
CA THR A 307 -13.39 -13.67 -11.08
C THR A 307 -14.31 -13.23 -9.94
N PHE A 308 -15.60 -13.13 -10.21
CA PHE A 308 -16.59 -12.64 -9.25
C PHE A 308 -17.38 -13.77 -8.61
N THR A 309 -17.48 -13.74 -7.28
CA THR A 309 -18.38 -14.60 -6.51
C THR A 309 -19.82 -14.09 -6.60
N ARG A 310 -20.00 -12.77 -6.68
CA ARG A 310 -21.31 -12.13 -6.65
C ARG A 310 -21.36 -10.92 -7.58
N LYS A 311 -22.54 -10.65 -8.12
CA LYS A 311 -22.88 -9.39 -8.78
C LYS A 311 -24.03 -8.70 -8.08
N VAL A 312 -23.93 -7.38 -7.93
CA VAL A 312 -24.97 -6.48 -7.42
C VAL A 312 -25.18 -5.39 -8.47
N THR A 313 -26.44 -5.07 -8.76
CA THR A 313 -26.81 -3.97 -9.66
C THR A 313 -27.75 -3.05 -8.90
N LEU A 314 -27.30 -1.82 -8.71
CA LEU A 314 -28.07 -0.77 -8.05
C LEU A 314 -29.01 -0.13 -9.08
N SER A 315 -30.27 0.06 -8.69
CA SER A 315 -31.27 0.73 -9.52
C SER A 315 -30.97 2.22 -9.64
N GLN A 316 -31.30 2.81 -10.80
CA GLN A 316 -31.31 4.26 -11.00
C GLN A 316 -32.42 4.95 -10.20
#